data_AF-A0A8S9DV06-F1
#
_entry.id   AF-A0A8S9DV06-F1
#
_cell.length_a   1.000
_cell.length_b   1.000
_cell.length_c   1.000
_cell.angle_alpha   90.00
_cell.angle_beta   90.00
_cell.angle_gamma   90.00
#
_symmetry.space_group_name_H-M   'P 1'
#
loop_
_entity.id
_entity.type
_entity.pdbx_description
1 polymer ?
#
loop_
_entity_poly.entity_id
_entity_poly.type
_entity_poly.pdbx_seq_one_letter_code
_entity_poly.pdbx_strand_id
1 'polypeptide(L)' 'MTNSNELKPIGFRDIVVAAQATSIEKWRKQVVAGQPETGSAFAFISDEGSYMPGGEGTAPTPLTYFVSGMAL' A
#
# COMPACT_ATOMS: atom_id res chain seq x y z
N MET A 1 -26.69 0.51 4.19
CA MET A 1 -26.91 -0.17 5.49
C MET A 1 -26.82 -1.65 5.22
N THR A 2 -25.68 -2.28 5.47
CA THR A 2 -25.53 -3.74 5.40
C THR A 2 -25.58 -4.25 6.83
N ASN A 3 -26.66 -4.94 7.18
CA ASN A 3 -26.82 -5.62 8.46
C ASN A 3 -25.83 -6.80 8.52
N SER A 4 -24.73 -6.64 9.25
CA SER A 4 -23.77 -7.72 9.52
C SER A 4 -24.02 -8.31 10.90
N ASN A 5 -25.01 -9.21 11.00
CA ASN A 5 -25.24 -10.00 12.21
C ASN A 5 -25.11 -11.51 11.92
N GLU A 6 -24.21 -11.87 11.00
CA GLU A 6 -23.74 -13.26 10.90
C GLU A 6 -22.72 -13.52 12.00
N LEU A 7 -22.99 -14.53 12.83
CA LEU A 7 -22.07 -15.00 13.86
C LEU A 7 -20.80 -15.51 13.18
N LYS A 8 -19.70 -14.78 13.37
CA LYS A 8 -18.37 -15.18 12.89
C LYS A 8 -18.01 -16.56 13.46
N PRO A 9 -17.45 -17.48 12.64
CA PRO A 9 -17.06 -18.81 13.10
C PRO A 9 -16.11 -18.78 14.31
N ILE A 10 -16.15 -19.82 15.14
CA ILE A 10 -15.19 -19.98 16.24
C ILE A 10 -13.77 -20.03 15.66
N GLY A 11 -12.90 -19.15 16.13
CA GLY A 11 -11.53 -19.01 15.62
C GLY A 11 -11.38 -18.08 14.42
N PHE A 12 -12.45 -17.42 13.98
CA PHE A 12 -12.36 -16.37 12.96
C PHE A 12 -11.56 -15.18 13.48
N ARG A 13 -10.55 -14.76 12.71
CA ARG A 13 -9.77 -13.54 12.96
C ARG A 13 -9.79 -12.70 11.69
N ASP A 14 -10.32 -11.49 11.78
CA ASP A 14 -10.15 -10.50 10.71
C ASP A 14 -8.67 -10.11 10.61
N ILE A 15 -8.20 -9.99 9.37
CA ILE A 15 -6.92 -9.32 9.08
C ILE A 15 -7.28 -8.06 8.31
N VAL A 16 -7.20 -6.92 8.99
CA VAL A 16 -7.43 -5.61 8.36
C VAL A 16 -6.10 -5.02 7.95
N VAL A 17 -5.91 -4.84 6.65
CA VAL A 17 -4.79 -4.09 6.09
C VAL A 17 -5.31 -2.76 5.55
N ALA A 18 -4.67 -1.67 5.93
CA ALA A 18 -4.98 -0.33 5.44
C ALA A 18 -3.75 0.26 4.75
N ALA A 19 -3.97 1.05 3.71
CA ALA A 19 -2.92 1.78 3.00
C ALA A 19 -3.41 3.19 2.64
N GLN A 20 -2.59 4.20 2.89
CA GLN A 20 -2.82 5.57 2.45
C GLN A 20 -1.73 6.00 1.49
N ALA A 21 -2.12 6.39 0.28
CA ALA A 21 -1.23 6.86 -0.76
C ALA A 21 -1.28 8.39 -0.89
N THR A 22 -0.13 9.03 -1.02
CA THR A 22 0.00 10.46 -1.30
C THR A 22 0.98 10.68 -2.45
N SER A 23 0.69 11.66 -3.30
CA SER A 23 1.68 12.17 -4.25
C SER A 23 2.57 13.18 -3.51
N ILE A 24 3.87 13.05 -3.68
CA ILE A 24 4.87 13.99 -3.13
C ILE A 24 5.56 14.72 -4.28
N GLU A 25 6.67 15.41 -4.01
CA GLU A 25 7.39 16.14 -5.05
C GLU A 25 7.93 15.22 -6.16
N LYS A 26 8.04 15.78 -7.38
CA LYS A 26 8.69 15.15 -8.53
C LYS A 26 8.15 13.74 -8.86
N TRP A 27 6.83 13.65 -9.00
CA TRP A 27 6.09 12.44 -9.42
C TRP A 27 6.27 11.19 -8.55
N ARG A 28 7.00 11.32 -7.44
CA ARG A 28 7.12 10.28 -6.44
C ARG A 28 5.82 10.14 -5.68
N LYS A 29 5.56 8.92 -5.22
CA LYS A 29 4.41 8.60 -4.38
C LYS A 29 4.89 7.91 -3.12
N GLN A 30 4.29 8.29 -2.01
CA GLN A 30 4.46 7.62 -0.74
C GLN A 30 3.20 6.82 -0.42
N VAL A 31 3.38 5.59 0.04
CA VAL A 31 2.32 4.79 0.64
C VAL A 31 2.72 4.47 2.07
N VAL A 32 1.82 4.71 3.01
CA VAL A 32 1.93 4.18 4.39
C VAL A 32 0.92 3.04 4.50
N ALA A 33 1.41 1.81 4.65
CA ALA A 33 0.58 0.61 4.70
C ALA A 33 0.88 -0.23 5.96
N GLY A 34 -0.15 -0.82 6.54
CA GLY A 34 -0.01 -1.60 7.77
C GLY A 34 -1.32 -2.20 8.26
N GLN A 35 -1.27 -2.76 9.47
CA GLN A 35 -2.44 -3.29 10.16
C GLN A 35 -2.82 -2.34 11.28
N PRO A 36 -3.97 -1.64 11.22
CA PRO A 36 -4.37 -0.69 12.25
C PRO A 36 -4.35 -1.28 13.67
N GLU A 37 -4.76 -2.55 13.80
CA GLU A 37 -4.83 -3.28 15.07
C GLU A 37 -3.47 -3.54 15.73
N THR A 38 -2.37 -3.57 14.95
CA THR A 38 -1.03 -3.82 15.48
C THR A 38 -0.26 -2.54 15.78
N GLY A 39 -0.79 -1.38 15.36
CA GLY A 39 -0.08 -0.10 15.41
C GLY A 39 1.17 -0.05 14.53
N SER A 40 1.44 -1.09 13.74
CA SER A 40 2.64 -1.18 12.90
C SER A 40 2.32 -0.80 11.46
N ALA A 41 3.15 0.06 10.87
CA ALA A 41 3.04 0.48 9.48
C ALA A 41 4.42 0.66 8.84
N PHE A 42 4.46 0.50 7.53
CA PHE A 42 5.63 0.67 6.69
C PHE A 42 5.38 1.77 5.66
N ALA A 43 6.40 2.58 5.41
CA ALA A 43 6.39 3.57 4.35
C ALA A 43 7.11 3.02 3.12
N PHE A 44 6.45 3.09 1.97
CA PHE A 44 7.01 2.75 0.67
C PHE A 44 7.07 4.01 -0.18
N ILE A 45 8.19 4.23 -0.84
CA ILE A 45 8.36 5.30 -1.82
C ILE A 45 8.48 4.64 -3.19
N SER A 46 7.76 5.19 -4.16
CA SER A 46 7.93 4.84 -5.57
C SER A 46 8.35 6.06 -6.37
N ASP A 47 9.19 5.81 -7.37
CA ASP A 47 9.74 6.81 -8.28
C ASP A 47 9.84 6.22 -9.68
N GLU A 48 9.61 7.04 -10.70
CA GLU A 48 9.86 6.64 -12.07
C GLU A 48 11.35 6.87 -12.42
N GLY A 49 11.84 6.19 -13.45
CA GLY A 49 13.19 6.47 -13.94
C GLY A 49 13.29 7.80 -14.67
N SER A 50 14.53 8.23 -14.95
CA SER A 50 14.83 9.48 -15.68
C SER A 50 14.29 9.52 -17.12
N TYR A 51 13.74 8.41 -17.62
CA TYR A 51 13.03 8.33 -18.89
C TYR A 51 11.63 8.97 -18.84
N MET A 52 11.08 9.25 -17.65
CA MET A 52 9.82 9.95 -17.45
C MET A 52 10.05 11.38 -16.92
N PRO A 53 9.30 12.39 -17.38
CA PRO A 53 9.43 13.75 -16.86
C PRO A 53 9.24 13.81 -15.34
N GLY A 54 10.24 14.30 -14.61
CA GLY A 54 10.17 14.39 -13.14
C GLY A 54 10.50 13.10 -12.39
N GLY A 55 10.77 11.97 -13.07
CA GLY A 55 11.31 10.78 -12.42
C GLY A 55 12.81 10.92 -12.13
N GLU A 56 13.25 10.54 -10.93
CA GLU A 56 14.65 10.63 -10.52
C GLU A 56 15.34 9.26 -10.41
N GLY A 57 14.59 8.16 -10.51
CA GLY A 57 15.12 6.79 -10.37
C GLY A 57 15.62 6.47 -8.96
N THR A 58 15.12 7.17 -7.94
CA THR A 58 15.58 7.06 -6.54
C THR A 58 14.90 5.93 -5.75
N ALA A 59 13.84 5.34 -6.31
CA ALA A 59 13.09 4.24 -5.72
C ALA A 59 12.53 3.32 -6.82
N PRO A 60 12.02 2.11 -6.49
CA PRO A 60 11.34 1.26 -7.47
C PRO A 60 10.12 1.95 -8.09
N THR A 61 9.81 1.60 -9.34
CA THR A 61 8.63 2.17 -10.01
C THR A 61 7.33 1.71 -9.35
N PRO A 62 6.25 2.50 -9.46
CA PRO A 62 4.91 2.07 -9.01
C PRO A 62 4.52 0.71 -9.60
N LEU A 63 4.87 0.44 -10.85
CA LEU A 63 4.61 -0.84 -11.50
C LEU A 63 5.39 -2.00 -10.84
N THR A 64 6.63 -1.78 -10.40
CA THR A 64 7.40 -2.79 -9.65
C THR A 64 6.69 -3.20 -8.37
N TYR A 65 6.13 -2.24 -7.61
CA TYR A 65 5.36 -2.56 -6.41
C TYR A 65 4.04 -3.27 -6.73
N PHE A 66 3.35 -2.86 -7.79
CA PHE A 66 2.12 -3.52 -8.25
C PHE A 66 2.38 -4.99 -8.61
N VAL A 67 3.41 -5.29 -9.40
CA VAL A 67 3.76 -6.66 -9.78
C VAL A 67 4.23 -7.47 -8.57
N SER A 68 5.05 -6.89 -7.69
CA SER A 68 5.50 -7.56 -6.47
C SER A 68 4.34 -7.99 -5.56
N GLY A 69 3.29 -7.17 -5.47
CA GLY A 69 2.09 -7.50 -4.68
C GLY A 69 1.20 -8.58 -5.32
N MET A 70 1.21 -8.69 -6.65
CA MET A 70 0.47 -9.73 -7.39
C MET A 70 1.16 -11.10 -7.39
N ALA A 71 2.48 -11.13 -7.20
CA ALA A 71 3.29 -12.35 -7.24
C ALA A 71 3.33 -13.13 -5.89
N LEU A 72 2.55 -12.70 -4.90
CA LEU A 72 2.47 -13.31 -3.57
C LEU A 72 1.59 -14.56 -3.52
#